data_AF-A0A534VKE0-F1
#
_entry.id   AF-A0A534VKE0-F1
#
_cell.length_a   1.000
_cell.length_b   1.000
_cell.length_c   1.000
_cell.angle_alpha   90.00
_cell.angle_beta   90.00
_cell.angle_gamma   90.00
#
_symmetry.space_group_name_H-M   'P 1'
#
loop_
_entity.id
_entity.type
_entity.pdbx_description
1 polymer ?
#
loop_
_entity_poly.entity_id
_entity_poly.type
_entity_poly.pdbx_seq_one_letter_code
_entity_poly.pdbx_strand_id
1 'polypeptide(L)' 'ERLGARAALRLFTTGAAFALGADRLGTLAPGGPADLVLVEPDPLRAPPDEVADARVRLTLVAGERVWPT' A
#
# COMPACT_ATOMS: atom_id res chain seq x y z
N GLU A 1 16.46 3.09 -14.97
CA GLU A 1 15.41 4.12 -15.07
C GLU A 1 14.74 4.26 -13.70
N ARG A 2 14.31 5.46 -13.27
CA ARG A 2 13.60 5.65 -11.99
C ARG A 2 12.10 5.69 -12.24
N LEU A 3 11.32 4.97 -11.43
CA LEU A 3 9.86 4.99 -11.50
C LEU A 3 9.30 6.23 -10.80
N GLY A 4 8.23 6.81 -11.32
CA GLY A 4 7.48 7.85 -10.60
C GLY A 4 6.71 7.27 -9.40
N ALA A 5 6.54 8.05 -8.33
CA ALA A 5 5.95 7.59 -7.07
C ALA A 5 4.59 6.89 -7.22
N ARG A 6 3.68 7.45 -8.05
CA ARG A 6 2.37 6.85 -8.31
C ARG A 6 2.47 5.50 -9.05
N ALA A 7 3.45 5.34 -9.94
CA ALA A 7 3.71 4.07 -10.60
C ALA A 7 4.30 3.06 -9.62
N ALA A 8 5.16 3.49 -8.70
CA ALA A 8 5.74 2.64 -7.67
C ALA A 8 4.66 2.14 -6.70
N LEU A 9 3.78 3.03 -6.23
CA LEU A 9 2.65 2.64 -5.38
C LEU A 9 1.74 1.62 -6.08
N ARG A 10 1.43 1.82 -7.36
CA ARG A 10 0.65 0.84 -8.14
C ARG A 10 1.37 -0.51 -8.24
N LEU A 11 2.68 -0.52 -8.45
CA LEU A 11 3.46 -1.74 -8.57
C LEU A 11 3.32 -2.62 -7.30
N PHE A 12 3.32 -2.01 -6.12
CA PHE A 12 3.16 -2.72 -4.85
C PHE A 12 1.70 -2.94 -4.40
N THR A 13 0.72 -2.52 -5.19
CA THR A 13 -0.71 -2.71 -4.90
C THR A 13 -1.40 -3.46 -6.04
N THR A 14 -2.06 -2.76 -6.96
CA THR A 14 -2.79 -3.38 -8.07
C THR A 14 -1.88 -4.15 -9.03
N GLY A 15 -0.64 -3.70 -9.23
CA GLY A 15 0.36 -4.39 -10.05
C GLY A 15 0.78 -5.73 -9.46
N ALA A 16 0.99 -5.79 -8.13
CA ALA A 16 1.28 -7.03 -7.42
C ALA A 16 0.07 -7.98 -7.46
N ALA A 17 -1.15 -7.45 -7.25
CA ALA A 17 -2.38 -8.23 -7.35
C ALA A 17 -2.54 -8.88 -8.74
N PHE A 18 -2.34 -8.11 -9.82
CA PHE A 18 -2.36 -8.62 -11.18
C PHE A 18 -1.31 -9.71 -11.43
N ALA A 19 -0.06 -9.49 -10.99
CA ALA A 19 1.02 -10.47 -11.16
C ALA A 19 0.74 -11.80 -10.44
N LEU A 20 -0.05 -11.77 -9.37
CA LEU A 20 -0.44 -12.94 -8.59
C LEU A 20 -1.77 -13.57 -9.05
N GLY A 21 -2.46 -13.00 -10.05
CA GLY A 21 -3.81 -13.42 -10.44
C GLY A 21 -4.85 -13.19 -9.35
N ALA A 22 -4.61 -12.23 -8.45
CA ALA A 22 -5.41 -11.93 -7.27
C ALA A 22 -6.19 -10.62 -7.45
N ASP A 23 -6.96 -10.51 -8.53
CA ASP A 23 -7.61 -9.25 -8.99
C ASP A 23 -8.53 -8.57 -7.97
N ARG A 24 -8.90 -9.25 -6.89
CA ARG A 24 -9.70 -8.70 -5.78
C ARG A 24 -8.87 -7.98 -4.71
N LEU A 25 -7.54 -8.04 -4.79
CA LEU A 25 -6.61 -7.44 -3.83
C LEU A 25 -5.99 -6.13 -4.37
N GLY A 26 -5.30 -5.39 -3.50
CA GLY A 26 -4.55 -4.19 -3.89
C GLY A 26 -5.40 -2.96 -4.21
N THR A 27 -6.72 -3.01 -4.01
CA THR A 27 -7.65 -1.88 -4.19
C THR A 27 -8.57 -1.76 -2.98
N LEU A 28 -8.76 -0.53 -2.48
CA LEU A 28 -9.79 -0.22 -1.49
C LEU A 28 -11.09 0.16 -2.20
N ALA A 29 -12.06 -0.74 -2.19
CA ALA A 29 -13.37 -0.55 -2.79
C ALA A 29 -14.45 -1.26 -1.96
N PRO A 30 -15.72 -0.79 -1.99
CA PRO A 30 -16.83 -1.49 -1.34
C PRO A 30 -16.92 -2.96 -1.78
N GLY A 31 -17.09 -3.87 -0.81
CA GLY A 31 -17.13 -5.32 -1.05
C GLY A 31 -15.77 -6.00 -1.24
N GLY A 32 -14.67 -5.24 -1.22
CA GLY A 32 -13.30 -5.76 -1.13
C GLY A 32 -12.88 -6.04 0.32
N PRO A 33 -11.75 -6.74 0.53
CA PRO A 33 -11.18 -6.90 1.86
C PRO A 33 -10.68 -5.55 2.38
N ALA A 34 -10.85 -5.30 3.68
CA ALA A 34 -10.31 -4.12 4.33
C ALA A 34 -8.82 -4.30 4.67
N ASP A 35 -8.02 -4.62 3.64
CA ASP A 35 -6.56 -4.77 3.71
C ASP A 35 -5.91 -3.41 3.42
N LEU A 36 -5.40 -2.75 4.44
CA LEU A 36 -4.78 -1.42 4.27
C LEU A 36 -3.62 -1.18 5.24
N VAL A 37 -2.77 -0.24 4.83
CA VAL A 37 -1.75 0.36 5.69
C VAL A 37 -1.98 1.86 5.80
N LEU A 38 -1.86 2.39 7.00
CA LEU A 38 -1.66 3.82 7.21
C LEU A 38 -0.16 4.05 7.37
N VAL A 39 0.43 4.82 6.47
CA VAL A 39 1.86 5.08 6.41
C VAL A 39 2.13 6.58 6.38
N GLU A 40 3.16 7.02 7.08
CA GLU A 40 3.65 8.40 7.06
C GLU A 40 5.18 8.42 6.86
N PRO A 41 5.73 9.33 6.04
CA PRO A 41 5.02 10.38 5.28
C PRO A 41 4.25 9.85 4.06
N ASP A 42 3.49 10.72 3.38
CA ASP A 42 2.74 10.35 2.17
C ASP A 42 3.72 9.97 1.03
N PRO A 43 3.75 8.69 0.59
CA PRO A 43 4.72 8.23 -0.40
C PRO A 43 4.51 8.82 -1.80
N LEU A 44 3.37 9.49 -2.04
CA LEU A 44 3.12 10.20 -3.30
C LEU A 44 3.66 11.64 -3.30
N ARG A 45 4.08 12.15 -2.14
CA ARG A 45 4.53 13.54 -1.97
C ARG A 45 5.94 13.64 -1.41
N ALA A 46 6.35 12.72 -0.57
CA ALA A 46 7.65 12.73 0.08
C ALA A 46 8.80 12.42 -0.89
N PRO A 47 10.00 12.98 -0.67
CA PRO A 47 11.22 12.53 -1.34
C PRO A 47 11.44 11.02 -1.13
N PRO A 48 11.95 10.28 -2.13
CA PRO A 48 12.13 8.84 -2.02
C PRO A 48 12.99 8.38 -0.82
N ASP A 49 13.98 9.19 -0.41
CA ASP A 49 14.81 8.87 0.74
C ASP A 49 14.02 8.95 2.06
N GLU A 50 13.04 9.85 2.18
CA GLU A 50 12.13 9.90 3.34
C GLU A 50 11.11 8.76 3.33
N VAL A 51 10.72 8.29 2.13
CA VAL A 51 9.82 7.13 2.00
C VAL A 51 10.50 5.85 2.49
N ALA A 52 11.83 5.74 2.36
CA ALA A 52 12.59 4.60 2.85
C ALA A 52 12.50 4.46 4.38
N ASP A 53 12.40 5.59 5.09
CA ASP A 53 12.27 5.66 6.55
C ASP A 53 10.80 5.77 7.03
N ALA A 54 9.84 5.52 6.12
CA ALA A 54 8.42 5.68 6.43
C ALA A 54 7.95 4.75 7.56
N ARG A 55 7.10 5.30 8.42
CA ARG A 55 6.52 4.59 9.56
C ARG A 55 5.12 4.11 9.22
N VAL A 56 4.88 2.81 9.40
CA VAL A 56 3.54 2.23 9.40
C VAL A 56 2.86 2.49 10.74
N ARG A 57 1.75 3.22 10.70
CA ARG A 57 0.92 3.62 11.86
C ARG A 57 -0.21 2.65 12.15
N LEU A 58 -0.67 1.94 11.13
CA LEU A 58 -1.75 0.96 11.22
C LEU A 58 -1.56 -0.07 10.11
N THR A 59 -1.81 -1.34 10.42
CA THR A 59 -2.07 -2.38 9.41
C THR A 59 -3.37 -3.08 9.75
N LEU A 60 -4.28 -3.12 8.78
CA LEU A 60 -5.49 -3.93 8.84
C LEU A 60 -5.36 -5.09 7.84
N VAL A 61 -5.79 -6.28 8.25
CA VAL A 61 -5.97 -7.45 7.38
C VAL A 61 -7.39 -7.96 7.59
N ALA A 62 -8.17 -8.01 6.51
CA ALA A 62 -9.59 -8.33 6.53
C ALA A 62 -10.41 -7.48 7.54
N GLY A 63 -9.98 -6.24 7.77
CA GLY A 63 -10.61 -5.33 8.74
C GLY A 63 -10.11 -5.47 10.18
N GLU A 64 -9.32 -6.50 10.47
CA GLU A 64 -8.73 -6.72 11.79
C GLU A 64 -7.40 -5.98 11.92
N ARG A 65 -7.22 -5.27 13.04
CA ARG A 65 -5.96 -4.58 13.32
C ARG A 65 -4.88 -5.59 13.71
N VAL A 66 -3.85 -5.69 12.89
CA VAL A 66 -2.67 -6.54 13.16
C VAL A 66 -1.44 -5.73 13.59
N TRP A 67 -1.44 -4.40 13.37
CA TRP A 67 -0.38 -3.50 13.81
C TRP A 67 -0.90 -2.08 14.09
N PRO A 68 -0.36 -1.35 15.08
CA PRO A 68 0.40 -1.87 16.22
C PRO A 68 -0.55 -2.70 17.11
N THR A 69 -0.09 -3.86 17.55
CA THR A 69 -0.85 -4.71 18.47
C THR A 69 -0.66 -4.25 19.91
#